data_AF-A0A7X7QEC4-F1
#
_entry.id   AF-A0A7X7QEC4-F1
#
_cell.length_a   1.000
_cell.length_b   1.000
_cell.length_c   1.000
_cell.angle_alpha   90.00
_cell.angle_beta   90.00
_cell.angle_gamma   90.00
#
_symmetry.space_group_name_H-M   'P 1'
#
loop_
_entity.id
_entity.type
_entity.pdbx_description
1 polymer ?
#
loop_
_entity_poly.entity_id
_entity_poly.type
_entity_poly.pdbx_seq_one_letter_code
_entity_poly.pdbx_strand_id
1 'polypeptide(L)'
;VQVKLSGKKTRTLKAKATASGKWTATAKTKVGYRPKPKKVKSLAGRSYWASTTGSGSDAIWQVHGLTFVNNKWVYVGVPKSGTPKCSSKVKECKRYSYSASKGTLKIGKLRAKVNSEGIKVTKPAKKSDPKVMYTPLKSVKKGSKISAKLEYIDGSGPCPPSCRSWWDNLTLKKNGTFTRNPGSISTFGFIPYQTFVSTSGPVKKGTYKILSKNRIRFTWKDAETGKTKKETRTIGIDQNELGKHNPKYGLLIGDDPYLP
;
A
#
# COMPACT_ATOMS: atom_id res chain seq x y z
N VAL A 1 -15.35 28.07 0.38
CA VAL A 1 -15.47 28.08 -1.10
C VAL A 1 -15.95 26.72 -1.57
N GLN A 2 -17.17 26.60 -2.08
CA GLN A 2 -17.64 25.40 -2.78
C GLN A 2 -17.43 25.61 -4.29
N VAL A 3 -16.71 24.70 -4.95
CA VAL A 3 -16.46 24.79 -6.40
C VAL A 3 -17.20 23.68 -7.13
N LYS A 4 -18.14 24.05 -7.99
CA LYS A 4 -18.81 23.12 -8.91
C LYS A 4 -17.88 22.84 -10.10
N LEU A 5 -17.34 21.63 -10.17
CA LEU A 5 -16.49 21.23 -11.30
C LEU A 5 -17.37 20.92 -12.53
N SER A 6 -17.10 21.58 -13.66
CA SER A 6 -17.63 21.13 -14.95
C SER A 6 -16.79 19.96 -15.49
N GLY A 7 -17.34 18.75 -15.41
CA GLY A 7 -16.76 17.52 -15.97
C GLY A 7 -15.86 16.70 -15.02
N LYS A 8 -15.26 15.63 -15.57
CA LYS A 8 -14.50 14.61 -14.80
C LYS A 8 -12.98 14.87 -14.72
N LYS A 9 -12.49 15.99 -15.27
CA LYS A 9 -11.06 16.33 -15.29
C LYS A 9 -10.63 16.91 -13.94
N THR A 10 -9.47 16.49 -13.45
CA THR A 10 -8.83 17.10 -12.27
C THR A 10 -8.39 18.52 -12.63
N ARG A 11 -8.69 19.49 -11.78
CA ARG A 11 -8.33 20.91 -11.95
C ARG A 11 -7.48 21.37 -10.77
N THR A 12 -6.56 22.28 -11.03
CA THR A 12 -5.84 23.00 -9.97
C THR A 12 -6.62 24.26 -9.63
N LEU A 13 -7.15 24.34 -8.42
CA LEU A 13 -7.67 25.58 -7.86
C LEU A 13 -6.51 26.39 -7.31
N LYS A 14 -6.47 27.67 -7.68
CA LYS A 14 -5.52 28.65 -7.16
C LYS A 14 -6.34 29.69 -6.39
N ALA A 15 -6.18 29.74 -5.07
CA ALA A 15 -6.67 30.82 -4.25
C ALA A 15 -5.56 31.87 -4.12
N LYS A 16 -5.85 33.12 -4.46
CA LYS A 16 -4.94 34.25 -4.27
C LYS A 16 -5.61 35.24 -3.32
N ALA A 17 -4.97 35.54 -2.20
CA ALA A 17 -5.35 36.63 -1.32
C ALA A 17 -4.41 37.80 -1.57
N THR A 18 -4.94 39.02 -1.61
CA THR A 18 -4.15 40.25 -1.72
C THR A 18 -4.56 41.17 -0.58
N ALA A 19 -3.61 41.65 0.21
CA ALA A 19 -3.85 42.61 1.29
C ALA A 19 -3.68 44.06 0.81
N SER A 20 -4.24 45.02 1.55
CA SER A 20 -3.96 46.45 1.38
C SER A 20 -2.45 46.68 1.55
N GLY A 21 -1.78 47.15 0.50
CA GLY A 21 -0.31 47.22 0.41
C GLY A 21 0.32 46.31 -0.66
N LYS A 22 -0.48 45.68 -1.54
CA LYS A 22 -0.04 44.82 -2.66
C LYS A 22 0.64 43.50 -2.26
N TRP A 23 0.63 43.13 -0.98
CA TRP A 23 1.08 41.81 -0.53
C TRP A 23 0.14 40.72 -1.03
N THR A 24 0.69 39.66 -1.65
CA THR A 24 -0.12 38.56 -2.18
C THR A 24 0.30 37.21 -1.62
N ALA A 25 -0.68 36.41 -1.20
CA ALA A 25 -0.50 35.02 -0.81
C ALA A 25 -1.23 34.12 -1.81
N THR A 26 -0.62 33.02 -2.23
CA THR A 26 -1.25 32.06 -3.15
C THR A 26 -1.25 30.66 -2.55
N ALA A 27 -2.42 30.04 -2.46
CA ALA A 27 -2.57 28.61 -2.19
C ALA A 27 -3.03 27.88 -3.46
N LYS A 28 -2.51 26.66 -3.68
CA LYS A 28 -2.94 25.79 -4.77
C LYS A 28 -3.44 24.47 -4.20
N THR A 29 -4.59 24.00 -4.68
CA THR A 29 -5.10 22.65 -4.38
C THR A 29 -5.61 21.97 -5.63
N LYS A 30 -5.56 20.64 -5.69
CA LYS A 30 -6.10 19.86 -6.82
C LYS A 30 -7.47 19.34 -6.44
N VAL A 31 -8.48 19.67 -7.24
CA VAL A 31 -9.83 19.11 -7.07
C VAL A 31 -10.13 18.21 -8.25
N GLY A 32 -10.55 16.99 -7.97
CA GLY A 32 -10.86 15.99 -8.99
C GLY A 32 -12.22 15.35 -8.80
N TYR A 33 -12.71 14.74 -9.87
CA TYR A 33 -13.92 13.94 -9.83
C TYR A 33 -13.62 12.55 -9.26
N ARG A 34 -14.32 12.20 -8.17
CA ARG A 34 -14.37 10.83 -7.64
C ARG A 34 -15.65 10.15 -8.15
N PRO A 35 -15.56 9.04 -8.89
CA PRO A 35 -16.74 8.33 -9.38
C PRO A 35 -17.64 7.85 -8.24
N LYS A 36 -18.96 7.88 -8.44
CA LYS A 36 -19.90 7.23 -7.52
C LYS A 36 -19.57 5.74 -7.38
N PRO A 37 -19.61 5.17 -6.15
CA PRO A 37 -19.32 3.75 -5.94
C PRO A 37 -20.29 2.84 -6.71
N LYS A 38 -19.76 1.78 -7.32
CA LYS A 38 -20.53 0.77 -8.06
C LYS A 38 -20.52 -0.57 -7.35
N LYS A 39 -21.53 -1.40 -7.61
CA LYS A 39 -21.55 -2.81 -7.18
C LYS A 39 -20.44 -3.59 -7.88
N VAL A 40 -19.76 -4.47 -7.15
CA VAL A 40 -18.73 -5.36 -7.69
C VAL A 40 -19.40 -6.66 -8.11
N LYS A 41 -19.24 -7.07 -9.37
CA LYS A 41 -19.90 -8.30 -9.87
C LYS A 41 -19.30 -9.56 -9.28
N SER A 42 -17.97 -9.59 -9.12
CA SER A 42 -17.24 -10.74 -8.56
C SER A 42 -15.98 -10.27 -7.85
N LEU A 43 -15.68 -10.93 -6.74
CA LEU A 43 -14.43 -10.76 -5.99
C LEU A 43 -13.30 -11.65 -6.52
N ALA A 44 -13.62 -12.74 -7.23
CA ALA A 44 -12.61 -13.68 -7.73
C ALA A 44 -11.53 -12.98 -8.56
N GLY A 45 -10.27 -13.30 -8.29
CA GLY A 45 -9.10 -12.73 -8.95
C GLY A 45 -8.72 -11.32 -8.47
N ARG A 46 -9.38 -10.78 -7.44
CA ARG A 46 -9.10 -9.44 -6.91
C ARG A 46 -8.31 -9.51 -5.61
N SER A 47 -7.42 -8.54 -5.44
CA SER A 47 -6.68 -8.33 -4.19
C SER A 47 -7.06 -6.97 -3.62
N TYR A 48 -7.08 -6.90 -2.30
CA TYR A 48 -7.36 -5.71 -1.53
C TYR A 48 -6.36 -5.65 -0.38
N TRP A 49 -6.06 -4.43 0.07
CA TRP A 49 -5.20 -4.22 1.21
C TRP A 49 -5.77 -3.12 2.10
N ALA A 50 -5.42 -3.18 3.37
CA ALA A 50 -5.64 -2.11 4.31
C ALA A 50 -4.39 -2.00 5.17
N SER A 51 -4.27 -0.89 5.87
CA SER A 51 -3.34 -0.80 6.98
C SER A 51 -4.00 -0.13 8.17
N THR A 52 -3.52 -0.48 9.34
CA THR A 52 -3.75 0.28 10.57
C THR A 52 -2.40 0.76 11.07
N THR A 53 -2.39 1.95 11.64
CA THR A 53 -1.28 2.41 12.47
C THR A 53 -1.67 2.10 13.90
N GLY A 54 -0.88 1.32 14.62
CA GLY A 54 -1.10 1.14 16.06
C GLY A 54 -0.75 2.40 16.85
N SER A 55 -0.84 2.29 18.17
CA SER A 55 -0.41 3.32 19.13
C SER A 55 0.75 2.80 19.96
N GLY A 56 1.68 3.67 20.36
CA GLY A 56 2.82 3.28 21.20
C GLY A 56 3.85 2.43 20.46
N SER A 57 4.27 1.30 21.03
CA SER A 57 5.24 0.37 20.43
C SER A 57 4.80 -0.23 19.09
N ASP A 58 3.50 -0.16 18.79
CA ASP A 58 2.85 -0.64 17.57
C ASP A 58 2.60 0.48 16.54
N ALA A 59 3.28 1.63 16.64
CA ALA A 59 3.20 2.76 15.69
C ALA A 59 3.84 2.42 14.33
N ILE A 60 3.35 1.35 13.72
CA ILE A 60 3.91 0.67 12.57
C ILE A 60 2.81 0.37 11.57
N TRP A 61 3.15 0.18 10.30
CA TRP A 61 2.19 -0.29 9.32
C TRP A 61 1.74 -1.72 9.63
N GLN A 62 0.57 -1.87 10.23
CA GLN A 62 -0.07 -3.17 10.34
C GLN A 62 -0.82 -3.46 9.05
N VAL A 63 -0.12 -4.05 8.07
CA VAL A 63 -0.69 -4.33 6.75
C VAL A 63 -1.57 -5.58 6.76
N HIS A 64 -2.80 -5.40 6.30
CA HIS A 64 -3.81 -6.45 6.16
C HIS A 64 -4.09 -6.70 4.68
N GLY A 65 -4.04 -7.96 4.24
CA GLY A 65 -4.34 -8.33 2.86
C GLY A 65 -5.57 -9.22 2.73
N LEU A 66 -6.31 -9.08 1.62
CA LEU A 66 -7.32 -10.04 1.18
C LEU A 66 -7.12 -10.32 -0.31
N THR A 67 -6.74 -11.55 -0.65
CA THR A 67 -6.63 -11.98 -2.06
C THR A 67 -7.65 -13.08 -2.36
N PHE A 68 -8.67 -12.73 -3.13
CA PHE A 68 -9.74 -13.65 -3.53
C PHE A 68 -9.25 -14.50 -4.69
N VAL A 69 -8.78 -15.71 -4.39
CA VAL A 69 -8.18 -16.61 -5.39
C VAL A 69 -9.22 -17.07 -6.41
N ASN A 70 -10.44 -17.37 -5.97
CA ASN A 70 -11.57 -17.76 -6.80
C ASN A 70 -12.90 -17.40 -6.09
N ASN A 71 -14.02 -17.97 -6.54
CA ASN A 71 -15.34 -17.78 -5.95
C ASN A 71 -15.52 -18.43 -4.56
N LYS A 72 -14.62 -19.33 -4.16
CA LYS A 72 -14.70 -20.12 -2.92
C LYS A 72 -13.72 -19.67 -1.86
N TRP A 73 -12.50 -19.30 -2.27
CA TRP A 73 -11.37 -19.08 -1.38
C TRP A 73 -10.86 -17.63 -1.42
N VAL A 74 -10.57 -17.12 -0.23
CA VAL A 74 -9.83 -15.89 0.00
C VAL A 74 -8.60 -16.21 0.85
N TYR A 75 -7.45 -15.71 0.45
CA TYR A 75 -6.24 -15.71 1.26
C TYR A 75 -6.25 -14.46 2.14
N VAL A 76 -6.13 -14.65 3.44
CA VAL A 76 -6.07 -13.58 4.45
C VAL A 76 -4.61 -13.29 4.81
N GLY A 77 -4.20 -12.05 4.67
CA GLY A 77 -2.80 -11.60 4.72
C GLY A 77 -2.26 -11.25 3.33
N VAL A 78 -1.02 -10.77 3.27
CA VAL A 78 -0.34 -10.54 1.99
C VAL A 78 0.44 -11.79 1.59
N PRO A 79 0.15 -12.41 0.43
CA PRO A 79 0.92 -13.54 -0.05
C PRO A 79 2.39 -13.15 -0.25
N LYS A 80 3.34 -14.04 0.06
CA LYS A 80 4.76 -13.74 -0.15
C LYS A 80 5.12 -13.55 -1.63
N SER A 81 4.51 -14.32 -2.54
CA SER A 81 4.92 -14.36 -3.95
C SER A 81 3.76 -14.53 -4.94
N GLY A 82 3.01 -13.45 -5.15
CA GLY A 82 1.91 -13.35 -6.10
C GLY A 82 0.63 -14.01 -5.64
N THR A 83 -0.27 -14.29 -6.59
CA THR A 83 -1.54 -14.97 -6.29
C THR A 83 -1.28 -16.35 -5.68
N PRO A 84 -1.75 -16.61 -4.44
CA PRO A 84 -1.48 -17.86 -3.73
C PRO A 84 -2.35 -19.00 -4.29
N LYS A 85 -1.92 -20.23 -4.05
CA LYS A 85 -2.79 -21.41 -4.19
C LYS A 85 -3.53 -21.60 -2.88
N CYS A 86 -4.85 -21.73 -2.93
CA CYS A 86 -5.65 -21.99 -1.74
C CYS A 86 -6.23 -23.39 -1.71
N SER A 87 -6.13 -23.99 -0.52
CA SER A 87 -6.77 -25.26 -0.14
C SER A 87 -7.13 -25.20 1.34
N SER A 88 -7.86 -26.20 1.84
CA SER A 88 -8.17 -26.32 3.27
C SER A 88 -6.95 -26.52 4.16
N LYS A 89 -5.80 -26.95 3.59
CA LYS A 89 -4.55 -27.18 4.33
C LYS A 89 -3.77 -25.88 4.61
N VAL A 90 -4.10 -24.79 3.91
CA VAL A 90 -3.42 -23.49 4.06
C VAL A 90 -4.21 -22.65 5.07
N LYS A 91 -3.61 -22.35 6.22
CA LYS A 91 -4.26 -21.67 7.35
C LYS A 91 -4.85 -20.31 6.97
N GLU A 92 -4.16 -19.56 6.12
CA GLU A 92 -4.52 -18.24 5.63
C GLU A 92 -5.69 -18.29 4.64
N CYS A 93 -5.93 -19.45 4.02
CA CYS A 93 -7.03 -19.63 3.07
C CYS A 93 -8.33 -19.90 3.82
N LYS A 94 -9.27 -18.97 3.69
CA LYS A 94 -10.60 -19.05 4.25
C LYS A 94 -11.64 -19.20 3.15
N ARG A 95 -12.71 -19.95 3.43
CA ARG A 95 -13.90 -19.90 2.60
C ARG A 95 -14.62 -18.57 2.82
N TYR A 96 -15.21 -18.03 1.76
CA TYR A 96 -16.03 -16.82 1.85
C TYR A 96 -17.34 -16.98 1.10
N SER A 97 -18.28 -16.09 1.38
CA SER A 97 -19.51 -15.92 0.62
C SER A 97 -19.68 -14.44 0.26
N TYR A 98 -20.13 -14.19 -0.97
CA TYR A 98 -20.33 -12.85 -1.48
C TYR A 98 -21.66 -12.74 -2.23
N SER A 99 -22.47 -11.76 -1.87
CA SER A 99 -23.68 -11.39 -2.61
C SER A 99 -23.41 -10.10 -3.39
N ALA A 100 -23.32 -10.20 -4.72
CA ALA A 100 -23.14 -9.04 -5.58
C ALA A 100 -24.34 -8.09 -5.55
N SER A 101 -25.57 -8.64 -5.42
CA SER A 101 -26.80 -7.84 -5.35
C SER A 101 -26.88 -7.00 -4.08
N LYS A 102 -26.53 -7.59 -2.92
CA LYS A 102 -26.53 -6.93 -1.60
C LYS A 102 -25.21 -6.22 -1.26
N GLY A 103 -24.15 -6.46 -2.03
CA GLY A 103 -22.80 -5.97 -1.76
C GLY A 103 -22.26 -6.46 -0.42
N THR A 104 -22.61 -7.67 0.03
CA THR A 104 -22.24 -8.19 1.36
C THR A 104 -21.24 -9.31 1.24
N LEU A 105 -20.17 -9.23 2.03
CA LEU A 105 -19.11 -10.23 2.13
C LEU A 105 -19.10 -10.83 3.55
N LYS A 106 -18.92 -12.16 3.62
CA LYS A 106 -18.70 -12.90 4.86
C LYS A 106 -17.47 -13.81 4.72
N ILE A 107 -16.55 -13.69 5.67
CA ILE A 107 -15.36 -14.56 5.81
C ILE A 107 -15.34 -15.05 7.27
N GLY A 108 -15.78 -16.28 7.52
CA GLY A 108 -15.97 -16.76 8.90
C GLY A 108 -16.91 -15.86 9.71
N LYS A 109 -16.39 -15.27 10.81
CA LYS A 109 -17.12 -14.31 11.68
C LYS A 109 -17.10 -12.87 11.14
N LEU A 110 -16.17 -12.53 10.25
CA LEU A 110 -16.07 -11.20 9.63
C LEU A 110 -17.28 -10.94 8.72
N ARG A 111 -17.80 -9.70 8.76
CA ARG A 111 -18.81 -9.17 7.83
C ARG A 111 -18.32 -7.85 7.26
N ALA A 112 -18.58 -7.63 5.98
CA ALA A 112 -18.20 -6.41 5.29
C ALA A 112 -19.18 -6.01 4.19
N LYS A 113 -19.14 -4.73 3.81
CA LYS A 113 -19.80 -4.18 2.63
C LYS A 113 -18.79 -3.95 1.52
N VAL A 114 -19.15 -4.31 0.30
CA VAL A 114 -18.28 -4.28 -0.87
C VAL A 114 -18.88 -3.38 -1.93
N ASN A 115 -18.07 -2.44 -2.42
CA ASN A 115 -18.34 -1.65 -3.62
C ASN A 115 -17.02 -1.43 -4.38
N SER A 116 -17.06 -0.61 -5.43
CA SER A 116 -15.87 -0.32 -6.24
C SER A 116 -14.78 0.46 -5.51
N GLU A 117 -15.08 1.08 -4.36
CA GLU A 117 -14.08 1.77 -3.54
C GLU A 117 -13.30 0.80 -2.65
N GLY A 118 -13.88 -0.36 -2.34
CA GLY A 118 -13.23 -1.38 -1.54
C GLY A 118 -14.19 -2.22 -0.69
N ILE A 119 -13.64 -2.75 0.41
CA ILE A 119 -14.31 -3.64 1.36
C ILE A 119 -14.29 -2.96 2.73
N LYS A 120 -15.44 -2.44 3.16
CA LYS A 120 -15.63 -1.82 4.47
C LYS A 120 -16.03 -2.88 5.49
N VAL A 121 -15.18 -3.14 6.48
CA VAL A 121 -15.52 -4.07 7.57
C VAL A 121 -16.64 -3.47 8.43
N THR A 122 -17.76 -4.19 8.53
CA THR A 122 -18.90 -3.78 9.37
C THR A 122 -18.90 -4.52 10.70
N LYS A 123 -18.46 -5.78 10.70
CA LYS A 123 -18.24 -6.59 11.90
C LYS A 123 -16.89 -7.31 11.79
N PRO A 124 -15.90 -6.98 12.63
CA PRO A 124 -14.61 -7.69 12.65
C PRO A 124 -14.78 -9.15 13.11
N ALA A 125 -13.75 -9.98 12.90
CA ALA A 125 -13.79 -11.38 13.31
C ALA A 125 -13.69 -11.53 14.85
N LYS A 126 -12.86 -10.70 15.49
CA LYS A 126 -12.78 -10.54 16.95
C LYS A 126 -13.17 -9.11 17.35
N LYS A 127 -13.66 -8.93 18.58
CA LYS A 127 -14.08 -7.62 19.09
C LYS A 127 -12.93 -6.61 19.17
N SER A 128 -11.71 -7.10 19.38
CA SER A 128 -10.47 -6.30 19.43
C SER A 128 -9.93 -5.90 18.06
N ASP A 129 -10.35 -6.53 16.96
CA ASP A 129 -9.79 -6.21 15.65
C ASP A 129 -10.38 -4.89 15.14
N PRO A 130 -9.55 -4.03 14.49
CA PRO A 130 -10.02 -2.76 13.97
C PRO A 130 -11.00 -2.94 12.81
N LYS A 131 -11.96 -2.02 12.70
CA LYS A 131 -12.81 -1.90 11.52
C LYS A 131 -12.05 -1.16 10.42
N VAL A 132 -11.40 -1.93 9.55
CA VAL A 132 -10.62 -1.39 8.44
C VAL A 132 -11.45 -1.22 7.15
N MET A 133 -10.96 -0.36 6.27
CA MET A 133 -11.43 -0.25 4.88
C MET A 133 -10.34 -0.80 3.97
N TYR A 134 -10.57 -1.95 3.35
CA TYR A 134 -9.63 -2.47 2.37
C TYR A 134 -9.82 -1.79 1.02
N THR A 135 -8.79 -1.15 0.50
CA THR A 135 -8.76 -0.58 -0.84
C THR A 135 -8.38 -1.65 -1.87
N PRO A 136 -8.97 -1.62 -3.08
CA PRO A 136 -8.59 -2.55 -4.13
C PRO A 136 -7.15 -2.31 -4.57
N LEU A 137 -6.46 -3.38 -4.94
CA LEU A 137 -5.21 -3.31 -5.67
C LEU A 137 -5.47 -3.61 -7.14
N LYS A 138 -4.86 -2.81 -8.03
CA LYS A 138 -4.85 -3.13 -9.46
C LYS A 138 -3.72 -4.11 -9.76
N SER A 139 -4.09 -5.25 -10.34
CA SER A 139 -3.15 -6.26 -10.84
C SER A 139 -2.21 -5.68 -11.90
N VAL A 140 -0.98 -6.17 -11.90
CA VAL A 140 0.07 -5.71 -12.82
C VAL A 140 0.24 -6.71 -13.95
N LYS A 141 0.18 -6.26 -15.21
CA LYS A 141 0.32 -7.13 -16.38
C LYS A 141 1.74 -7.67 -16.47
N LYS A 142 1.91 -8.98 -16.73
CA LYS A 142 3.22 -9.59 -16.99
C LYS A 142 3.98 -8.78 -18.05
N GLY A 143 5.27 -8.52 -17.79
CA GLY A 143 6.15 -7.80 -18.69
C GLY A 143 5.99 -6.28 -18.67
N SER A 144 4.99 -5.72 -17.98
CA SER A 144 4.83 -4.27 -17.90
C SER A 144 6.04 -3.62 -17.23
N LYS A 145 6.38 -2.42 -17.69
CA LYS A 145 7.42 -1.58 -17.08
C LYS A 145 6.77 -0.50 -16.22
N ILE A 146 7.25 -0.36 -15.00
CA ILE A 146 6.78 0.60 -14.02
C ILE A 146 7.80 1.75 -13.92
N SER A 147 7.29 2.97 -13.83
CA SER A 147 8.10 4.14 -13.52
C SER A 147 7.56 4.77 -12.25
N ALA A 148 8.32 4.67 -11.17
CA ALA A 148 7.91 5.17 -9.86
C ALA A 148 9.15 5.53 -9.03
N LYS A 149 9.02 6.57 -8.22
CA LYS A 149 9.93 6.90 -7.13
C LYS A 149 9.04 7.03 -5.90
N LEU A 150 9.22 6.13 -4.96
CA LEU A 150 8.35 5.96 -3.80
C LEU A 150 9.22 5.64 -2.59
N GLU A 151 8.69 5.91 -1.42
CA GLU A 151 9.31 5.62 -0.14
C GLU A 151 8.40 4.70 0.66
N TYR A 152 9.02 3.75 1.35
CA TYR A 152 8.40 3.04 2.46
C TYR A 152 9.05 3.54 3.73
N ILE A 153 8.27 3.97 4.72
CA ILE A 153 8.75 4.36 6.05
C ILE A 153 7.97 3.54 7.07
N ASP A 154 8.66 2.99 8.04
CA ASP A 154 8.05 2.28 9.16
C ASP A 154 8.90 2.44 10.43
N GLY A 155 8.43 1.96 11.56
CA GLY A 155 9.14 2.09 12.81
C GLY A 155 8.87 0.97 13.80
N SER A 156 9.29 1.14 15.04
CA SER A 156 8.98 0.26 16.18
C SER A 156 9.43 0.90 17.48
N GLY A 157 8.80 0.51 18.58
CA GLY A 157 9.23 0.86 19.94
C GLY A 157 8.70 2.21 20.45
N PRO A 158 8.58 2.37 21.78
CA PRO A 158 8.14 3.62 22.39
C PRO A 158 9.29 4.64 22.47
N CYS A 159 9.08 5.85 21.93
CA CYS A 159 9.99 6.98 22.21
C CYS A 159 9.42 7.77 23.42
N PRO A 160 10.04 7.78 24.63
CA PRO A 160 11.19 7.01 25.17
C PRO A 160 10.80 5.60 25.70
N PRO A 161 11.77 4.71 26.07
CA PRO A 161 13.23 4.90 26.11
C PRO A 161 13.99 4.44 24.86
N SER A 162 13.33 3.73 23.94
CA SER A 162 13.96 3.27 22.71
C SER A 162 12.95 3.12 21.58
N CYS A 163 13.30 3.71 20.44
CA CYS A 163 12.52 3.57 19.23
C CYS A 163 13.43 3.54 18.01
N ARG A 164 12.94 2.90 16.96
CA ARG A 164 13.64 2.75 15.70
C ARG A 164 12.69 3.09 14.58
N SER A 165 13.16 3.90 13.64
CA SER A 165 12.49 4.15 12.38
C SER A 165 13.37 3.65 11.24
N TRP A 166 12.78 3.15 10.17
CA TRP A 166 13.52 2.80 8.97
C TRP A 166 12.75 3.21 7.73
N TRP A 167 13.48 3.32 6.64
CA TRP A 167 12.92 3.65 5.34
C TRP A 167 13.55 2.78 4.26
N ASP A 168 12.83 2.61 3.15
CA ASP A 168 13.36 2.09 1.90
C ASP A 168 12.87 2.95 0.74
N ASN A 169 13.82 3.69 0.15
CA ASN A 169 13.57 4.50 -1.02
C ASN A 169 13.67 3.64 -2.28
N LEU A 170 12.53 3.39 -2.93
CA LEU A 170 12.42 2.58 -4.15
C LEU A 170 12.30 3.46 -5.39
N THR A 171 13.21 3.26 -6.33
CA THR A 171 13.09 3.78 -7.70
C THR A 171 12.96 2.63 -8.70
N LEU A 172 11.87 2.62 -9.46
CA LEU A 172 11.65 1.74 -10.62
C LEU A 172 11.71 2.59 -11.90
N LYS A 173 12.51 2.16 -12.87
CA LYS A 173 12.64 2.83 -14.18
C LYS A 173 11.96 2.05 -15.30
N LYS A 174 11.55 2.75 -16.36
CA LYS A 174 10.90 2.14 -17.54
C LYS A 174 11.77 1.10 -18.27
N ASN A 175 13.09 1.22 -18.21
CA ASN A 175 13.99 0.22 -18.79
C ASN A 175 14.00 -1.12 -18.01
N GLY A 176 13.37 -1.19 -16.82
CA GLY A 176 13.38 -2.39 -15.98
C GLY A 176 14.54 -2.43 -14.99
N THR A 177 15.22 -1.31 -14.74
CA THR A 177 16.19 -1.19 -13.64
C THR A 177 15.52 -0.68 -12.37
N PHE A 178 16.10 -1.04 -11.22
CA PHE A 178 15.66 -0.52 -9.93
C PHE A 178 16.84 -0.09 -9.06
N THR A 179 16.53 0.79 -8.11
CA THR A 179 17.38 1.12 -6.97
C THR A 179 16.53 1.03 -5.71
N ARG A 180 17.04 0.37 -4.66
CA ARG A 180 16.51 0.42 -3.28
C ARG A 180 17.59 0.98 -2.37
N ASN A 181 17.24 2.00 -1.60
CA ASN A 181 18.14 2.67 -0.67
C ASN A 181 17.52 2.61 0.73
N PRO A 182 17.82 1.54 1.49
CA PRO A 182 17.32 1.39 2.85
C PRO A 182 18.17 2.15 3.85
N GLY A 183 17.55 2.65 4.90
CA GLY A 183 18.24 3.19 6.06
C GLY A 183 17.41 3.07 7.32
N SER A 184 18.03 3.28 8.47
CA SER A 184 17.32 3.31 9.74
C SER A 184 17.95 4.30 10.71
N ILE A 185 17.13 4.87 11.57
CA ILE A 185 17.52 5.70 12.70
C ILE A 185 17.02 5.00 13.95
N SER A 186 17.92 4.83 14.92
CA SER A 186 17.56 4.34 16.26
C SER A 186 17.86 5.43 17.28
N THR A 187 16.95 5.59 18.22
CA THR A 187 17.02 6.56 19.30
C THR A 187 16.96 5.81 20.62
N PHE A 188 17.92 6.08 21.50
CA PHE A 188 18.00 5.48 22.83
C PHE A 188 18.27 6.57 23.88
N GLY A 189 17.61 6.47 25.03
CA GLY A 189 17.88 7.31 26.20
C GLY A 189 16.68 8.09 26.71
N PHE A 190 16.81 8.59 27.95
CA PHE A 190 15.88 9.52 28.58
C PHE A 190 16.38 10.96 28.43
N ILE A 191 15.45 11.92 28.44
CA ILE A 191 15.76 13.37 28.45
C ILE A 191 16.74 13.65 29.63
N PRO A 192 17.83 14.43 29.46
CA PRO A 192 18.10 15.39 28.38
C PRO A 192 19.11 14.97 27.29
N TYR A 193 19.42 13.67 27.12
CA TYR A 193 20.31 13.22 26.03
C TYR A 193 19.79 11.97 25.32
N GLN A 194 19.76 12.00 23.98
CA GLN A 194 19.48 10.81 23.18
C GLN A 194 20.59 10.58 22.15
N THR A 195 21.17 9.39 22.18
CA THR A 195 22.07 8.91 21.12
C THR A 195 21.22 8.58 19.90
N PHE A 196 21.51 9.24 18.79
CA PHE A 196 20.94 8.91 17.49
C PHE A 196 21.96 8.07 16.72
N VAL A 197 21.58 6.84 16.40
CA VAL A 197 22.37 6.00 15.49
C VAL A 197 21.65 5.93 14.17
N SER A 198 22.20 6.58 13.16
CA SER A 198 21.74 6.46 11.77
C SER A 198 22.61 5.46 11.04
N THR A 199 21.99 4.47 10.41
CA THR A 199 22.66 3.49 9.56
C THR A 199 22.03 3.50 8.18
N SER A 200 22.85 3.55 7.14
CA SER A 200 22.42 3.27 5.77
C SER A 200 22.79 1.83 5.43
N GLY A 201 21.82 1.06 4.92
CA GLY A 201 22.10 -0.25 4.37
C GLY A 201 22.73 -0.13 2.98
N PRO A 202 23.35 -1.21 2.46
CA PRO A 202 23.92 -1.19 1.11
C PRO A 202 22.82 -0.92 0.07
N VAL A 203 23.08 0.06 -0.81
CA VAL A 203 22.17 0.41 -1.90
C VAL A 203 22.06 -0.78 -2.87
N LYS A 204 20.86 -1.34 -3.01
CA LYS A 204 20.60 -2.45 -3.94
C LYS A 204 20.27 -1.87 -5.31
N LYS A 205 21.13 -2.12 -6.31
CA LYS A 205 20.93 -1.70 -7.70
C LYS A 205 20.88 -2.92 -8.61
N GLY A 206 19.92 -2.96 -9.53
CA GLY A 206 19.80 -4.10 -10.44
C GLY A 206 18.62 -3.99 -11.39
N THR A 207 18.04 -5.14 -11.75
CA THR A 207 16.90 -5.24 -12.65
C THR A 207 15.66 -5.78 -11.96
N TYR A 208 14.49 -5.38 -12.44
CA TYR A 208 13.22 -5.94 -12.01
C TYR A 208 12.43 -6.44 -13.23
N LYS A 209 11.61 -7.47 -13.00
CA LYS A 209 10.66 -8.00 -13.99
C LYS A 209 9.30 -8.21 -13.34
N ILE A 210 8.24 -7.70 -13.97
CA ILE A 210 6.88 -8.06 -13.63
C ILE A 210 6.56 -9.42 -14.25
N LEU A 211 6.30 -10.39 -13.41
CA LEU A 211 5.93 -11.75 -13.79
C LEU A 211 4.41 -11.90 -13.77
N SER A 212 3.93 -13.07 -14.18
CA SER A 212 2.51 -13.42 -14.07
C SER A 212 2.05 -13.50 -12.61
N LYS A 213 0.73 -13.38 -12.40
CA LYS A 213 0.06 -13.52 -11.11
C LYS A 213 0.53 -12.51 -10.06
N ASN A 214 0.63 -11.24 -10.44
CA ASN A 214 0.97 -10.14 -9.53
C ASN A 214 2.31 -10.35 -8.80
N ARG A 215 3.34 -10.77 -9.53
CA ARG A 215 4.68 -10.98 -8.99
C ARG A 215 5.64 -9.96 -9.56
N ILE A 216 6.48 -9.39 -8.71
CA ILE A 216 7.66 -8.64 -9.11
C ILE A 216 8.89 -9.43 -8.66
N ARG A 217 9.87 -9.59 -9.57
CA ARG A 217 11.16 -10.17 -9.25
C ARG A 217 12.24 -9.11 -9.36
N PHE A 218 12.99 -8.91 -8.30
CA PHE A 218 14.21 -8.13 -8.25
C PHE A 218 15.42 -9.05 -8.45
N THR A 219 16.45 -8.54 -9.12
CA THR A 219 17.72 -9.24 -9.32
C THR A 219 18.86 -8.24 -9.23
N TRP A 220 19.79 -8.45 -8.31
CA TRP A 220 20.92 -7.57 -8.07
C TRP A 220 22.16 -8.36 -7.65
N LYS A 221 23.32 -7.70 -7.68
CA LYS A 221 24.57 -8.21 -7.11
C LYS A 221 24.64 -7.79 -5.65
N ASP A 222 24.73 -8.76 -4.76
CA ASP A 222 24.90 -8.54 -3.33
C ASP A 222 26.26 -7.91 -3.05
N ALA A 223 26.29 -6.79 -2.30
CA ALA A 223 27.51 -6.03 -2.10
C ALA A 223 28.52 -6.75 -1.20
N GLU A 224 28.04 -7.52 -0.22
CA GLU A 224 28.89 -8.25 0.73
C GLU A 224 29.44 -9.54 0.10
N THR A 225 28.60 -10.31 -0.58
CA THR A 225 28.98 -11.64 -1.09
C THR A 225 29.37 -11.66 -2.57
N GLY A 226 29.14 -10.58 -3.33
CA GLY A 226 29.33 -10.53 -4.78
C GLY A 226 28.39 -11.44 -5.60
N LYS A 227 27.52 -12.22 -4.93
CA LYS A 227 26.61 -13.20 -5.56
C LYS A 227 25.37 -12.50 -6.12
N THR A 228 24.84 -13.05 -7.21
CA THR A 228 23.56 -12.57 -7.75
C THR A 228 22.42 -13.05 -6.87
N LYS A 229 21.67 -12.11 -6.27
CA LYS A 229 20.46 -12.38 -5.49
C LYS A 229 19.22 -12.19 -6.33
N LYS A 230 18.18 -12.98 -6.04
CA LYS A 230 16.86 -12.89 -6.66
C LYS A 230 15.80 -12.88 -5.56
N GLU A 231 14.94 -11.87 -5.57
CA GLU A 231 13.83 -11.76 -4.63
C GLU A 231 12.53 -11.63 -5.41
N THR A 232 11.52 -12.45 -5.09
CA THR A 232 10.21 -12.37 -5.74
C THR A 232 9.12 -12.07 -4.73
N ARG A 233 8.45 -10.93 -4.89
CA ARG A 233 7.38 -10.45 -4.01
C ARG A 233 6.05 -10.36 -4.76
N THR A 234 4.95 -10.33 -4.00
CA THR A 234 3.65 -9.87 -4.53
C THR A 234 3.72 -8.39 -4.89
N ILE A 235 3.01 -7.95 -5.93
CA ILE A 235 2.88 -6.54 -6.27
C ILE A 235 1.43 -6.17 -6.61
N GLY A 236 0.97 -5.02 -6.11
CA GLY A 236 -0.27 -4.38 -6.52
C GLY A 236 -0.09 -2.88 -6.68
N ILE A 237 -0.83 -2.28 -7.60
CA ILE A 237 -0.87 -0.82 -7.76
C ILE A 237 -1.99 -0.26 -6.90
N ASP A 238 -1.64 0.63 -5.98
CA ASP A 238 -2.61 1.28 -5.12
C ASP A 238 -3.39 2.38 -5.86
N GLN A 239 -4.50 2.83 -5.28
CA GLN A 239 -5.29 3.94 -5.78
C GLN A 239 -5.02 5.21 -5.00
N ASN A 240 -5.14 6.37 -5.64
CA ASN A 240 -5.19 7.65 -4.92
C ASN A 240 -6.58 7.91 -4.30
N GLU A 241 -6.72 9.05 -3.62
CA GLU A 241 -7.95 9.55 -3.00
C GLU A 241 -9.16 9.66 -3.96
N LEU A 242 -8.91 9.73 -5.27
CA LEU A 242 -9.93 9.79 -6.32
C LEU A 242 -10.29 8.40 -6.90
N GLY A 243 -9.73 7.32 -6.35
CA GLY A 243 -9.93 5.95 -6.82
C GLY A 243 -9.20 5.62 -8.12
N LYS A 244 -8.18 6.39 -8.50
CA LYS A 244 -7.38 6.14 -9.71
C LYS A 244 -6.12 5.35 -9.36
N HIS A 245 -5.95 4.21 -10.00
CA HIS A 245 -4.73 3.39 -9.89
C HIS A 245 -3.60 3.92 -10.77
N ASN A 246 -2.45 4.23 -10.17
CA ASN A 246 -1.23 4.57 -10.89
C ASN A 246 -0.02 4.21 -10.01
N PRO A 247 1.04 3.58 -10.56
CA PRO A 247 2.26 3.30 -9.79
C PRO A 247 2.91 4.52 -9.13
N LYS A 248 2.64 5.74 -9.62
CA LYS A 248 3.11 6.98 -9.00
C LYS A 248 2.34 7.38 -7.74
N TYR A 249 1.21 6.74 -7.44
CA TYR A 249 0.41 7.02 -6.24
C TYR A 249 0.68 6.01 -5.13
N GLY A 250 1.20 4.84 -5.47
CA GLY A 250 1.57 3.84 -4.50
C GLY A 250 1.71 2.46 -5.11
N LEU A 251 2.58 1.65 -4.52
CA LEU A 251 2.76 0.24 -4.81
C LEU A 251 2.77 -0.52 -3.49
N LEU A 252 1.97 -1.56 -3.40
CA LEU A 252 2.14 -2.57 -2.35
C LEU A 252 3.07 -3.66 -2.89
N ILE A 253 4.26 -3.82 -2.31
CA ILE A 253 5.24 -4.85 -2.71
C ILE A 253 5.49 -5.77 -1.52
N GLY A 254 4.93 -6.98 -1.57
CA GLY A 254 4.78 -7.77 -0.35
C GLY A 254 3.92 -7.00 0.64
N ASP A 255 4.31 -7.02 1.90
CA ASP A 255 3.74 -6.29 3.02
C ASP A 255 4.24 -4.84 3.13
N ASP A 256 5.07 -4.36 2.20
CA ASP A 256 5.63 -3.01 2.24
C ASP A 256 4.81 -2.04 1.36
N PRO A 257 4.09 -1.05 1.94
CA PRO A 257 3.42 0.01 1.20
C PRO A 257 4.40 1.12 0.82
N TYR A 258 4.81 1.14 -0.46
CA TYR A 258 5.60 2.23 -1.02
C TYR A 258 4.69 3.34 -1.52
N LEU A 259 4.83 4.54 -0.97
CA LEU A 259 4.00 5.72 -1.23
C LEU A 259 4.85 6.92 -1.70
N PRO A 260 4.27 7.97 -2.30
CA PRO A 260 5.00 9.10 -2.89
C PRO A 260 5.64 10.03 -1.87
#